data_AF-B3JLY8-F1
#
_entry.id   AF-B3JLY8-F1
#
_cell.length_a   1.000
_cell.length_b   1.000
_cell.length_c   1.000
_cell.angle_alpha   90.00
_cell.angle_beta   90.00
_cell.angle_gamma   90.00
#
_symmetry.space_group_name_H-M   'P 1'
#
loop_
_entity.id
_entity.type
_entity.pdbx_description
1 polymer ?
#
loop_
_entity_poly.entity_id
_entity_poly.type
_entity_poly.pdbx_seq_one_letter_code
_entity_poly.pdbx_strand_id
1 'polypeptide(L)'
;MEIPDDGTRYIFGTNNLDASAEFISSLHRNRWSSELFFKWIKHHLRTKKFWGTSENAVRMQIYCAIITYCLVAIVQHDMKLERSVYEILQILGISLTDKTHLSDLFDKSNFKNVKDRYDSSEPNLFNF
;
A
#
# COMPACT_ATOMS: atom_id res chain seq x y z
N MET A 1 -25.94 7.24 -13.67
CA MET A 1 -24.86 8.25 -13.81
C MET A 1 -24.53 8.84 -12.44
N GLU A 2 -23.62 8.21 -11.70
CA GLU A 2 -23.10 8.79 -10.45
C GLU A 2 -22.16 9.95 -10.84
N ILE A 3 -22.57 11.16 -10.49
CA ILE A 3 -21.74 12.36 -10.65
C ILE A 3 -20.81 12.40 -9.42
N PRO A 4 -19.48 12.48 -9.59
CA PRO A 4 -18.58 12.69 -8.47
C PRO A 4 -18.96 14.00 -7.75
N ASP A 5 -18.94 14.00 -6.42
CA ASP A 5 -19.39 15.13 -5.59
C ASP A 5 -18.69 16.48 -5.90
N ASP A 6 -17.54 16.49 -6.60
CA ASP A 6 -16.84 17.72 -6.98
C ASP A 6 -17.26 18.32 -8.35
N GLY A 7 -18.05 17.60 -9.16
CA GLY A 7 -18.45 18.02 -10.50
C GLY A 7 -17.47 17.66 -11.64
N THR A 8 -16.37 16.96 -11.35
CA THR A 8 -15.41 16.46 -12.34
C THR A 8 -16.07 15.51 -13.34
N ARG A 9 -15.89 15.80 -14.64
CA ARG A 9 -16.34 14.93 -15.75
C ARG A 9 -15.20 14.00 -16.19
N TYR A 10 -15.47 12.70 -16.17
CA TYR A 10 -14.54 11.69 -16.71
C TYR A 10 -14.96 11.27 -18.12
N ILE A 11 -13.98 11.17 -19.02
CA ILE A 11 -14.17 10.72 -20.40
C ILE A 11 -13.47 9.37 -20.57
N PHE A 12 -14.22 8.34 -20.95
CA PHE A 12 -13.72 6.98 -21.11
C PHE A 12 -13.78 6.56 -22.58
N GLY A 13 -12.65 6.08 -23.12
CA GLY A 13 -12.59 5.42 -24.42
C GLY A 13 -12.82 3.92 -24.29
N THR A 14 -13.61 3.34 -25.21
CA THR A 14 -13.85 1.90 -25.31
C THR A 14 -13.98 1.50 -26.79
N ASN A 15 -13.58 0.26 -27.12
CA ASN A 15 -13.87 -0.39 -28.39
C ASN A 15 -15.13 -1.27 -28.32
N ASN A 16 -15.63 -1.55 -27.11
CA ASN A 16 -16.86 -2.29 -26.88
C ASN A 16 -18.03 -1.30 -26.86
N LEU A 17 -18.80 -1.29 -27.95
CA LEU A 17 -19.95 -0.40 -28.15
C LEU A 17 -21.27 -0.97 -27.61
N ASP A 18 -21.30 -2.28 -27.31
CA ASP A 18 -22.48 -2.98 -26.81
C ASP A 18 -22.59 -2.91 -25.27
N ALA A 19 -21.46 -2.66 -24.60
CA ALA A 19 -21.40 -2.51 -23.15
C ALA A 19 -22.03 -1.18 -22.68
N SER A 20 -22.72 -1.22 -21.54
CA SER A 20 -23.27 -0.01 -20.94
C SER A 20 -22.16 0.93 -20.46
N ALA A 21 -22.43 2.24 -20.51
CA ALA A 21 -21.50 3.26 -20.03
C ALA A 21 -21.10 3.04 -18.55
N GLU A 22 -22.04 2.57 -17.72
CA GLU A 22 -21.80 2.27 -16.31
C GLU A 22 -20.81 1.10 -16.16
N PHE A 23 -20.96 0.05 -16.97
CA PHE A 23 -20.01 -1.07 -16.99
C PHE A 23 -18.62 -0.64 -17.46
N ILE A 24 -18.54 0.19 -18.50
CA ILE A 24 -17.26 0.73 -18.98
C ILE A 24 -16.59 1.58 -17.90
N SER A 25 -17.35 2.43 -17.21
CA SER A 25 -16.82 3.27 -16.13
C SER A 25 -16.31 2.44 -14.94
N SER A 26 -17.01 1.36 -14.58
CA SER A 26 -16.57 0.47 -13.50
C SER A 26 -15.31 -0.32 -13.88
N LEU A 27 -15.16 -0.71 -15.15
CA LEU A 27 -13.94 -1.32 -15.69
C LEU A 27 -12.73 -0.37 -15.57
N HIS A 28 -12.90 0.89 -15.95
CA HIS A 28 -11.85 1.90 -15.80
C HIS A 28 -11.54 2.18 -14.32
N ARG A 29 -12.54 2.19 -13.43
CA ARG A 29 -12.34 2.29 -11.98
C ARG A 29 -11.51 1.11 -11.45
N ASN A 30 -11.80 -0.11 -11.88
CA ASN A 30 -11.02 -1.30 -11.50
C ASN A 30 -9.57 -1.20 -12.00
N ARG A 31 -9.35 -0.72 -13.22
CA ARG A 31 -8.01 -0.46 -13.77
C ARG A 31 -7.23 0.53 -12.91
N TRP A 32 -7.85 1.65 -12.54
CA TRP A 32 -7.25 2.63 -11.64
C TRP A 32 -6.97 2.08 -10.25
N SER A 33 -7.84 1.23 -9.71
CA SER A 33 -7.61 0.57 -8.42
C SER A 33 -6.31 -0.26 -8.45
N SER A 34 -6.08 -1.01 -9.54
CA SER A 34 -4.83 -1.75 -9.72
C SER A 34 -3.60 -0.81 -9.82
N GLU A 35 -3.73 0.33 -10.50
CA GLU A 35 -2.65 1.32 -10.60
C GLU A 35 -2.32 1.97 -9.25
N LEU A 36 -3.34 2.35 -8.49
CA LEU A 36 -3.23 2.86 -7.13
C LEU A 36 -2.58 1.83 -6.20
N PHE A 37 -2.93 0.55 -6.34
CA PHE A 37 -2.28 -0.55 -5.62
C PHE A 37 -0.78 -0.62 -5.92
N PHE A 38 -0.38 -0.64 -7.19
CA PHE A 38 1.05 -0.67 -7.53
C PHE A 38 1.79 0.61 -7.13
N LYS A 39 1.11 1.77 -7.18
CA LYS A 39 1.65 3.03 -6.65
C LYS A 39 1.90 2.92 -5.15
N TRP A 40 0.96 2.35 -4.41
CA TRP A 40 1.07 2.11 -2.98
C TRP A 40 2.24 1.16 -2.66
N ILE A 41 2.36 0.03 -3.37
CA ILE A 41 3.48 -0.92 -3.20
C ILE A 41 4.82 -0.20 -3.40
N LYS A 42 4.98 0.51 -4.51
CA LYS A 42 6.22 1.22 -4.83
C LYS A 42 6.58 2.28 -3.79
N HIS A 43 5.58 2.90 -3.17
CA HIS A 43 5.79 3.91 -2.14
C HIS A 43 6.18 3.30 -0.79
N HIS A 44 5.45 2.29 -0.32
CA HIS A 44 5.55 1.82 1.07
C HIS A 44 6.51 0.66 1.28
N LEU A 45 6.76 -0.19 0.27
CA LEU A 45 7.57 -1.41 0.43
C LEU A 45 9.07 -1.22 0.15
N ARG A 46 9.56 0.03 0.12
CA ARG A 46 10.99 0.36 -0.11
C ARG A 46 11.64 -0.41 -1.27
N THR A 47 10.87 -0.75 -2.32
CA THR A 47 11.35 -1.35 -3.58
C THR A 47 12.16 -0.35 -4.44
N LYS A 48 12.76 0.67 -3.81
CA LYS A 48 13.50 1.76 -4.47
C LYS A 48 14.88 1.31 -4.98
N LYS A 49 15.42 0.19 -4.51
CA LYS A 49 16.65 -0.42 -5.04
C LYS A 49 16.43 -1.92 -5.23
N PHE A 50 16.62 -2.37 -6.47
CA PHE A 50 16.70 -3.78 -6.76
C PHE A 50 18.04 -4.32 -6.28
N TRP A 51 18.02 -5.37 -5.46
CA TRP A 51 19.21 -6.08 -4.97
C TRP A 51 19.90 -6.93 -6.03
N GLY A 52 19.36 -6.97 -7.24
CA GLY A 52 19.91 -7.65 -8.41
C GLY A 52 19.23 -7.14 -9.67
N THR A 53 19.96 -7.07 -10.77
CA THR A 53 19.47 -6.53 -12.06
C THR A 53 18.96 -7.61 -13.01
N SER A 54 19.08 -8.89 -12.65
CA SER A 54 18.54 -9.97 -13.46
C SER A 54 17.02 -9.97 -13.41
N GLU A 55 16.40 -10.37 -14.51
CA GLU A 55 14.94 -10.45 -14.62
C GLU A 55 14.31 -11.28 -13.50
N ASN A 56 14.93 -12.43 -13.16
CA ASN A 56 14.48 -13.27 -12.05
C ASN A 56 14.58 -12.57 -10.69
N ALA A 57 15.64 -11.80 -10.44
CA ALA A 57 15.79 -11.06 -9.19
C ALA A 57 14.70 -9.98 -9.05
N VAL A 58 14.36 -9.31 -10.14
CA VAL A 58 13.27 -8.32 -10.19
C VAL A 58 11.91 -8.99 -9.96
N ARG A 59 11.62 -10.09 -10.67
CA ARG A 59 10.36 -10.86 -10.49
C ARG A 59 10.20 -11.33 -9.05
N MET A 60 11.26 -11.89 -8.45
CA MET A 60 11.23 -12.37 -7.07
C MET A 60 10.91 -11.24 -6.08
N GLN A 61 11.50 -10.06 -6.26
CA GLN A 61 11.22 -8.91 -5.39
C GLN A 61 9.77 -8.43 -5.49
N ILE A 62 9.20 -8.42 -6.69
CA ILE A 62 7.79 -8.09 -6.90
C ILE A 62 6.90 -9.12 -6.20
N TYR A 63 7.20 -10.41 -6.33
CA TYR A 63 6.45 -11.46 -5.64
C TYR A 63 6.53 -11.34 -4.12
N CYS A 64 7.73 -11.11 -3.56
CA CYS A 64 7.88 -10.89 -2.12
C CYS A 64 7.08 -9.67 -1.63
N ALA A 65 7.06 -8.57 -2.40
CA ALA A 65 6.30 -7.37 -2.07
C ALA A 65 4.80 -7.64 -2.04
N ILE A 66 4.27 -8.36 -3.03
CA ILE A 66 2.85 -8.75 -3.09
C ILE A 66 2.49 -9.69 -1.94
N ILE A 67 3.31 -10.73 -1.68
CA ILE A 67 3.08 -11.68 -0.58
C ILE A 67 3.06 -10.95 0.76
N THR A 68 4.02 -10.04 0.98
CA THR A 68 4.07 -9.23 2.20
C THR A 68 2.81 -8.41 2.39
N TYR A 69 2.34 -7.73 1.34
CA TYR A 69 1.09 -6.99 1.38
C TYR A 69 -0.09 -7.89 1.75
N CYS A 70 -0.24 -9.04 1.08
CA CYS A 70 -1.33 -9.97 1.35
C CYS A 70 -1.32 -10.45 2.81
N LEU A 71 -0.15 -10.80 3.35
CA LEU A 71 -0.02 -11.21 4.74
C LEU A 71 -0.45 -10.10 5.71
N VAL A 72 -0.01 -8.86 5.48
CA VAL A 72 -0.40 -7.73 6.34
C VAL A 72 -1.89 -7.42 6.22
N ALA A 73 -2.47 -7.53 5.02
CA ALA A 73 -3.90 -7.35 4.81
C ALA A 73 -4.73 -8.43 5.52
N ILE A 74 -4.27 -9.70 5.50
CA ILE A 74 -4.89 -10.79 6.26
C ILE A 74 -4.83 -10.51 7.76
N VAL A 75 -3.66 -10.11 8.28
CA VAL A 75 -3.50 -9.73 9.69
C VAL A 75 -4.45 -8.59 10.08
N GLN A 76 -4.52 -7.53 9.27
CA GLN A 76 -5.44 -6.42 9.48
C GLN A 76 -6.90 -6.88 9.56
N HIS A 77 -7.32 -7.72 8.61
CA HIS A 77 -8.67 -8.22 8.49
C HIS A 77 -9.05 -9.15 9.66
N ASP A 78 -8.22 -10.17 9.92
CA ASP A 78 -8.52 -11.21 10.91
C ASP A 78 -8.49 -10.67 12.33
N MET A 79 -7.61 -9.70 12.60
CA MET A 79 -7.50 -9.04 13.90
C MET A 79 -8.39 -7.80 14.02
N LYS A 80 -9.16 -7.45 12.97
CA LYS A 80 -10.06 -6.28 12.91
C LYS A 80 -9.39 -4.98 13.36
N LEU A 81 -8.14 -4.77 12.92
CA LEU A 81 -7.37 -3.59 13.30
C LEU A 81 -7.90 -2.35 12.56
N GLU A 82 -8.20 -1.28 13.31
CA GLU A 82 -8.62 0.02 12.74
C GLU A 82 -7.46 0.81 12.10
N ARG A 83 -6.23 0.29 12.20
CA ARG A 83 -5.00 0.90 11.65
C ARG A 83 -4.88 0.62 10.17
N SER A 84 -4.15 1.49 9.46
CA SER A 84 -3.85 1.26 8.04
C SER A 84 -2.89 0.08 7.84
N VAL A 85 -2.96 -0.57 6.68
CA VAL A 85 -2.00 -1.64 6.26
C VAL A 85 -0.55 -1.17 6.42
N TYR A 86 -0.29 0.10 6.14
CA TYR A 86 1.05 0.66 6.27
C TYR A 86 1.55 0.72 7.72
N GLU A 87 0.73 1.18 8.66
CA GLU A 87 1.10 1.24 10.08
C GLU A 87 1.37 -0.16 10.65
N ILE A 88 0.53 -1.13 10.26
CA ILE A 88 0.70 -2.53 10.64
C ILE A 88 2.02 -3.07 10.09
N LEU A 89 2.33 -2.79 8.81
CA LEU A 89 3.61 -3.13 8.21
C LEU A 89 4.81 -2.48 8.93
N GLN A 90 4.70 -1.24 9.38
CA GLN A 90 5.76 -0.56 10.15
C GLN A 90 5.98 -1.22 11.51
N ILE A 91 4.91 -1.51 12.25
CA ILE A 91 4.97 -2.18 13.56
C ILE A 91 5.64 -3.56 13.40
N LEU A 92 5.17 -4.35 12.43
CA LEU A 92 5.76 -5.67 12.13
C LEU A 92 7.23 -5.54 11.73
N GLY A 93 7.58 -4.52 10.93
CA GLY A 93 8.95 -4.25 10.51
C GLY A 93 9.91 -3.93 11.67
N ILE A 94 9.44 -3.20 12.68
CA ILE A 94 10.22 -2.88 13.90
C ILE A 94 10.33 -4.10 14.82
N SER A 95 9.30 -4.94 14.83
CA SER A 95 9.18 -6.11 15.71
C SER A 95 9.54 -7.43 15.02
N LEU A 96 10.30 -7.41 13.93
CA LEU A 96 10.67 -8.61 13.15
C LEU A 96 11.34 -9.73 13.98
N THR A 97 12.06 -9.36 15.03
CA THR A 97 12.75 -10.29 15.93
C THR A 97 12.01 -10.51 17.25
N ASP A 98 10.88 -9.83 17.43
CA ASP A 98 10.04 -9.97 18.61
C ASP A 98 9.26 -11.29 18.55
N LYS A 99 9.17 -11.97 19.69
CA LYS A 99 8.45 -13.23 19.84
C LYS A 99 7.10 -13.06 20.53
N THR A 100 6.71 -11.82 20.87
CA THR A 100 5.38 -11.53 21.39
C THR A 100 4.30 -11.96 20.40
N HIS A 101 3.18 -12.46 20.92
CA HIS A 101 2.04 -12.79 20.08
C HIS A 101 1.52 -11.53 19.37
N LEU A 102 1.00 -11.69 18.15
CA LEU A 102 0.54 -10.55 17.33
C LEU A 102 -0.55 -9.74 18.04
N SER A 103 -1.46 -10.40 18.77
CA SER A 103 -2.49 -9.71 19.60
C SER A 103 -1.84 -8.71 20.54
N ASP A 104 -0.85 -9.17 21.30
CA ASP A 104 -0.22 -8.39 22.35
C ASP A 104 0.65 -7.29 21.75
N LEU A 105 1.24 -7.54 20.58
CA LEU A 105 2.03 -6.55 19.85
C LEU A 105 1.16 -5.36 19.42
N PHE A 106 -0.01 -5.64 18.84
CA PHE A 106 -0.92 -4.58 18.38
C PHE A 106 -1.65 -3.91 19.55
N ASP A 107 -1.96 -4.63 20.62
CA ASP A 107 -2.55 -4.07 21.85
C ASP A 107 -1.58 -3.12 22.57
N LYS A 108 -0.30 -3.51 22.71
CA LYS A 108 0.77 -2.67 23.31
C LYS A 108 1.07 -1.43 22.48
N SER A 109 0.88 -1.49 21.17
CA SER A 109 1.18 -0.38 20.25
C SER A 109 0.19 0.80 20.31
N ASN A 110 -0.81 0.77 21.21
CA ASN A 110 -1.62 1.94 21.56
C ASN A 110 -0.80 3.11 22.14
N PHE A 111 0.47 2.90 22.48
CA PHE A 111 1.38 3.97 22.87
C PHE A 111 2.05 4.60 21.65
N LYS A 112 1.65 5.84 21.35
CA LYS A 112 2.38 6.88 20.60
C LYS A 112 3.85 6.50 20.39
N ASN A 113 4.27 6.17 19.16
CA ASN A 113 5.69 6.23 18.76
C ASN A 113 5.94 5.92 17.26
N VAL A 114 5.12 6.45 16.36
CA VAL A 114 5.50 6.53 14.93
C VAL A 114 5.70 7.97 14.47
N LYS A 115 5.05 8.94 15.12
CA LYS A 115 5.20 10.36 14.80
C LYS A 115 6.59 10.91 15.19
N ASP A 116 7.20 10.38 16.25
CA ASP A 116 8.45 10.94 16.81
C ASP A 116 9.73 10.42 16.14
N ARG A 117 9.67 9.41 15.26
CA ARG A 117 10.87 8.88 14.58
C ARG A 117 11.10 9.42 13.16
N TYR A 118 10.16 10.20 12.64
CA TYR A 118 10.34 10.95 11.39
C TYR A 118 10.62 12.44 11.63
N ASP A 119 10.43 12.92 12.87
CA ASP A 119 10.65 14.33 13.26
C ASP A 119 11.94 14.53 14.10
N SER A 120 12.71 13.47 14.35
CA SER A 120 14.03 13.57 14.98
C SER A 120 15.13 13.63 13.91
N SER A 121 15.34 14.83 13.39
CA SER A 121 16.63 15.30 12.86
C SER A 121 17.22 14.50 11.70
N GLU A 122 16.65 14.62 10.49
CA GLU A 122 17.53 14.60 9.30
C GLU A 122 18.41 15.85 9.38
N PRO A 123 19.76 15.73 9.44
CA PRO A 123 20.60 16.87 9.14
C PRO A 123 20.34 17.19 7.67
N ASN A 124 19.81 18.38 7.39
CA ASN A 124 19.73 18.92 6.04
C ASN A 124 21.13 18.94 5.41
N LEU A 125 21.47 17.87 4.69
CA LEU A 125 22.72 17.74 3.94
C LEU A 125 22.64 18.43 2.56
N PHE A 126 21.47 18.95 2.19
CA PHE A 126 21.28 19.79 1.02
C PHE A 126 20.48 21.03 1.40
N ASN A 127 21.19 22.01 1.98
CA ASN A 127 20.80 23.41 1.86
C ASN A 127 21.40 23.93 0.54
N PHE A 128 20.53 24.26 -0.41
CA PHE A 128 20.80 25.20 -1.50
C PHE A 128 19.53 26.00 -1.77
#